data_AF-A0A7J6PT77-F1
#
_entry.id   AF-A0A7J6PT77-F1
#
_cell.length_a   1.000
_cell.length_b   1.000
_cell.length_c   1.000
_cell.angle_alpha   90.00
_cell.angle_beta   90.00
_cell.angle_gamma   90.00
#
_symmetry.space_group_name_H-M   'P 1'
#
loop_
_entity.id
_entity.type
_entity.pdbx_description
1 polymer ?
#
loop_
_entity_poly.entity_id
_entity_poly.type
_entity_poly.pdbx_seq_one_letter_code
_entity_poly.pdbx_strand_id
1 'polypeptide(L)'
;RYETLQIEAITSNRKNAAVEMKWSDLARINIAQELAKELETQTISCQAIIDSKDRRIREFLAELEEKNFTFVKAMTRAEEDVRKMTKLITENVRRQREVHRGQLKFFEDYLQKDRADLLAEQKKELDILFEQRRQREESEFLEQRQEREKQFHQKNEDLCHRDLDEFNKVKMSLEGSIHELEQHLERTMATYQLNKEKLDYNLQVLAERNKEHSAIEASYKTKLSKLRDAKQRISDKFVKMETTSRKDNGNLTEELARLMQQYRHALEKTRRFEEQDQKKFSDVWANNETEVRGLVEKVLDGDRIIHEQLLGLAWTAPTLDQIQQEIEVMSEAGTVTGKSSTAIVSSESGHTCGSAGGRFSVG
;
A
#
# COMPACT_ATOMS: atom_id res chain seq x y z
N ARG A 1 30.79 -142.59 -89.44
CA ARG A 1 30.80 -142.91 -87.98
C ARG A 1 29.65 -143.83 -87.57
N TYR A 2 28.39 -143.43 -87.77
CA TYR A 2 27.27 -144.35 -87.65
C TYR A 2 27.40 -145.49 -88.66
N GLU A 3 27.75 -145.18 -89.91
CA GLU A 3 27.97 -146.17 -90.99
C GLU A 3 29.07 -147.18 -90.68
N THR A 4 30.19 -146.77 -90.07
CA THR A 4 31.28 -147.68 -89.70
C THR A 4 30.85 -148.65 -88.60
N LEU A 5 30.05 -148.16 -87.64
CA LEU A 5 29.39 -148.96 -86.60
C LEU A 5 28.38 -149.95 -87.21
N GLN A 6 27.63 -149.50 -88.24
CA GLN A 6 26.63 -150.29 -88.96
C GLN A 6 27.27 -151.38 -89.83
N ILE A 7 28.37 -151.08 -90.53
CA ILE A 7 29.16 -152.05 -91.30
C ILE A 7 29.78 -153.09 -90.36
N GLU A 8 30.32 -152.67 -89.22
CA GLU A 8 30.83 -153.60 -88.20
C GLU A 8 29.72 -154.47 -87.61
N ALA A 9 28.55 -153.90 -87.28
CA ALA A 9 27.40 -154.66 -86.80
C ALA A 9 26.92 -155.69 -87.83
N ILE A 10 26.82 -155.31 -89.11
CA ILE A 10 26.43 -156.23 -90.21
C ILE A 10 27.47 -157.34 -90.40
N THR A 11 28.77 -157.01 -90.36
CA THR A 11 29.84 -158.00 -90.53
C THR A 11 30.01 -158.91 -89.31
N SER A 12 29.86 -158.38 -88.09
CA SER A 12 29.82 -159.18 -86.86
C SER A 12 28.59 -160.08 -86.82
N ASN A 13 27.41 -159.62 -87.25
CA ASN A 13 26.21 -160.46 -87.31
C ASN A 13 26.34 -161.58 -88.35
N ARG A 14 26.93 -161.29 -89.52
CA ARG A 14 27.23 -162.32 -90.53
C ARG A 14 28.25 -163.35 -90.03
N LYS A 15 29.30 -162.91 -89.33
CA LYS A 15 30.30 -163.82 -88.72
C LYS A 15 29.68 -164.66 -87.60
N ASN A 16 28.86 -164.06 -86.73
CA ASN A 16 28.09 -164.77 -85.71
C ASN A 16 27.18 -165.84 -86.34
N ALA A 17 26.40 -165.50 -87.36
CA ALA A 17 25.51 -166.45 -88.04
C ALA A 17 26.28 -167.60 -88.72
N ALA A 18 27.48 -167.34 -89.26
CA ALA A 18 28.34 -168.35 -89.86
C ALA A 18 28.99 -169.29 -88.81
N VAL A 19 29.34 -168.76 -87.63
CA VAL A 19 29.70 -169.55 -86.44
C VAL A 19 28.50 -170.40 -86.02
N GLU A 20 27.31 -169.81 -85.96
CA GLU A 20 26.10 -170.43 -85.46
C GLU A 20 25.64 -171.62 -86.31
N MET A 21 25.66 -171.48 -87.63
CA MET A 21 25.33 -172.57 -88.58
C MET A 21 26.26 -173.79 -88.42
N LYS A 22 27.56 -173.56 -88.22
CA LYS A 22 28.57 -174.63 -88.14
C LYS A 22 28.48 -175.48 -86.86
N TRP A 23 27.81 -175.02 -85.79
CA TRP A 23 27.53 -175.88 -84.62
C TRP A 23 26.65 -177.10 -84.97
N SER A 24 25.77 -176.95 -85.96
CA SER A 24 24.92 -178.07 -86.42
C SER A 24 25.70 -179.12 -87.24
N ASP A 25 26.75 -178.70 -87.94
CA ASP A 25 27.66 -179.59 -88.67
C ASP A 25 28.63 -180.30 -87.71
N LEU A 26 29.17 -179.58 -86.72
CA LEU A 26 30.00 -180.13 -85.64
C LEU A 26 29.31 -181.29 -84.90
N ALA A 27 28.00 -181.17 -84.64
CA ALA A 27 27.19 -182.19 -83.98
C ALA A 27 27.08 -183.53 -84.77
N ARG A 28 27.56 -183.59 -86.02
CA ARG A 28 27.53 -184.78 -86.88
C ARG A 28 28.88 -185.50 -86.96
N ILE A 29 29.95 -184.95 -86.38
CA ILE A 29 31.32 -185.51 -86.47
C ILE A 29 31.55 -186.53 -85.36
N ASN A 30 31.61 -187.81 -85.71
CA ASN A 30 31.84 -188.92 -84.76
C ASN A 30 33.33 -189.20 -84.44
N ILE A 31 34.28 -188.50 -85.06
CA ILE A 31 35.72 -188.68 -84.81
C ILE A 31 36.23 -187.56 -83.89
N ALA A 32 36.58 -187.92 -82.65
CA ALA A 32 36.93 -186.96 -81.60
C ALA A 32 38.11 -186.02 -81.95
N GLN A 33 39.12 -186.50 -82.70
CA GLN A 33 40.25 -185.67 -83.12
C GLN A 33 39.88 -184.64 -84.22
N GLU A 34 38.89 -184.95 -85.07
CA GLU A 34 38.40 -184.01 -86.09
C GLU A 34 37.46 -182.98 -85.46
N LEU A 35 36.60 -183.43 -84.54
CA LEU A 35 35.76 -182.56 -83.73
C LEU A 35 36.59 -181.55 -82.91
N ALA A 36 37.68 -182.00 -82.28
CA ALA A 36 38.57 -181.11 -81.53
C ALA A 36 39.20 -180.02 -82.40
N LYS A 37 39.64 -180.35 -83.62
CA LYS A 37 40.19 -179.37 -84.57
C LYS A 37 39.14 -178.36 -85.02
N GLU A 38 37.93 -178.78 -85.36
CA GLU A 38 36.89 -177.84 -85.81
C GLU A 38 36.26 -177.04 -84.64
N LEU A 39 36.37 -177.54 -83.39
CA LEU A 39 36.12 -176.73 -82.18
C LEU A 39 37.22 -175.67 -81.95
N GLU A 40 38.47 -175.99 -82.25
CA GLU A 40 39.58 -175.02 -82.18
C GLU A 40 39.42 -173.93 -83.26
N THR A 41 39.08 -174.29 -84.51
CA THR A 41 38.79 -173.30 -85.57
C THR A 41 37.57 -172.44 -85.22
N GLN A 42 36.53 -172.99 -84.60
CA GLN A 42 35.41 -172.20 -84.06
C GLN A 42 35.85 -171.25 -82.95
N THR A 43 36.64 -171.73 -81.99
CA THR A 43 37.11 -170.91 -80.87
C THR A 43 37.93 -169.72 -81.37
N ILE A 44 38.80 -169.92 -82.36
CA ILE A 44 39.54 -168.86 -83.04
C ILE A 44 38.59 -167.88 -83.77
N SER A 45 37.55 -168.39 -84.45
CA SER A 45 36.54 -167.56 -85.12
C SER A 45 35.76 -166.69 -84.14
N CYS A 46 35.33 -167.25 -82.99
CA CYS A 46 34.69 -166.51 -81.91
C CYS A 46 35.63 -165.45 -81.31
N GLN A 47 36.89 -165.81 -81.04
CA GLN A 47 37.87 -164.87 -80.49
C GLN A 47 38.11 -163.69 -81.43
N ALA A 48 38.20 -163.93 -82.75
CA ALA A 48 38.36 -162.85 -83.73
C ALA A 48 37.16 -161.87 -83.81
N ILE A 49 35.97 -162.28 -83.35
CA ILE A 49 34.79 -161.40 -83.22
C ILE A 49 34.84 -160.63 -81.89
N ILE A 50 35.32 -161.26 -80.82
CA ILE A 50 35.56 -160.60 -79.52
C ILE A 50 36.63 -159.52 -79.68
N ASP A 51 37.77 -159.85 -80.28
CA ASP A 51 38.88 -158.92 -80.51
C ASP A 51 38.48 -157.69 -81.35
N SER A 52 37.56 -157.84 -82.32
CA SER A 52 37.06 -156.70 -83.09
C SER A 52 36.16 -155.80 -82.24
N LYS A 53 35.26 -156.38 -81.45
CA LYS A 53 34.41 -155.64 -80.50
C LYS A 53 35.25 -154.94 -79.43
N ASP A 54 36.26 -155.60 -78.88
CA ASP A 54 37.17 -155.05 -77.87
C ASP A 54 38.08 -153.96 -78.45
N ARG A 55 38.46 -154.06 -79.73
CA ARG A 55 39.07 -152.95 -80.45
C ARG A 55 38.11 -151.76 -80.55
N ARG A 56 36.85 -152.00 -80.93
CA ARG A 56 35.87 -150.93 -81.10
C ARG A 56 35.48 -150.26 -79.78
N ILE A 57 35.37 -151.04 -78.71
CA ILE A 57 35.19 -150.55 -77.33
C ILE A 57 36.36 -149.64 -76.96
N ARG A 58 37.63 -150.05 -77.20
CA ARG A 58 38.80 -149.19 -76.96
C ARG A 58 38.79 -147.91 -77.79
N GLU A 59 38.39 -147.96 -79.06
CA GLU A 59 38.25 -146.77 -79.91
C GLU A 59 37.18 -145.80 -79.36
N PHE A 60 36.05 -146.31 -78.86
CA PHE A 60 35.03 -145.47 -78.22
C PHE A 60 35.44 -144.93 -76.85
N LEU A 61 36.16 -145.70 -76.04
CA LEU A 61 36.68 -145.22 -74.76
C LEU A 61 37.70 -144.09 -74.97
N ALA A 62 38.63 -144.25 -75.91
CA ALA A 62 39.58 -143.20 -76.27
C ALA A 62 38.89 -141.94 -76.83
N GLU A 63 37.87 -142.08 -77.68
CA GLU A 63 37.09 -140.94 -78.16
C GLU A 63 36.32 -140.26 -77.02
N LEU A 64 35.73 -141.03 -76.10
CA LEU A 64 35.01 -140.51 -74.94
C LEU A 64 35.96 -139.75 -74.00
N GLU A 65 37.17 -140.25 -73.77
CA GLU A 65 38.22 -139.56 -73.02
C GLU A 65 38.65 -138.25 -73.69
N GLU A 66 38.86 -138.22 -75.01
CA GLU A 66 39.19 -136.99 -75.75
C GLU A 66 38.03 -135.96 -75.68
N LYS A 67 36.79 -136.41 -75.83
CA LYS A 67 35.61 -135.55 -75.71
C LYS A 67 35.43 -135.02 -74.29
N ASN A 68 35.64 -135.85 -73.27
CA ASN A 68 35.62 -135.41 -71.88
C ASN A 68 36.74 -134.40 -71.59
N PHE A 69 37.95 -134.64 -72.09
CA PHE A 69 39.08 -133.71 -71.92
C PHE A 69 38.80 -132.35 -72.59
N THR A 70 38.32 -132.34 -73.83
CA THR A 70 37.97 -131.09 -74.54
C THR A 70 36.79 -130.36 -73.88
N PHE A 71 35.79 -131.08 -73.35
CA PHE A 71 34.68 -130.52 -72.60
C PHE A 71 35.11 -129.89 -71.27
N VAL A 72 35.91 -130.59 -70.47
CA VAL A 72 36.48 -130.06 -69.20
C VAL A 72 37.37 -128.85 -69.47
N LYS A 73 38.16 -128.87 -70.56
CA LYS A 73 38.98 -127.72 -70.98
C LYS A 73 38.14 -126.52 -71.45
N ALA A 74 36.96 -126.74 -72.03
CA ALA A 74 36.02 -125.67 -72.37
C ALA A 74 35.34 -125.11 -71.11
N MET A 75 34.91 -125.97 -70.18
CA MET A 75 34.26 -125.58 -68.93
C MET A 75 35.20 -124.79 -68.00
N THR A 76 36.45 -125.21 -67.86
CA THR A 76 37.46 -124.48 -67.06
C THR A 76 37.72 -123.07 -67.62
N ARG A 77 37.81 -122.91 -68.94
CA ARG A 77 37.90 -121.59 -69.59
C ARG A 77 36.66 -120.73 -69.35
N ALA A 78 35.46 -121.30 -69.53
CA ALA A 78 34.21 -120.60 -69.26
C ALA A 78 34.11 -120.17 -67.79
N GLU A 79 34.55 -121.01 -66.85
CA GLU A 79 34.62 -120.68 -65.43
C GLU A 79 35.61 -119.54 -65.15
N GLU A 80 36.81 -119.57 -65.74
CA GLU A 80 37.77 -118.46 -65.64
C GLU A 80 37.21 -117.14 -66.17
N ASP A 81 36.53 -117.16 -67.32
CA ASP A 81 35.98 -115.95 -67.94
C ASP A 81 34.77 -115.41 -67.16
N VAL A 82 33.92 -116.29 -66.62
CA VAL A 82 32.87 -115.90 -65.65
C VAL A 82 33.50 -115.28 -64.40
N ARG A 83 34.55 -115.89 -63.81
CA ARG A 83 35.26 -115.29 -62.66
C ARG A 83 35.86 -113.91 -63.00
N LYS A 84 36.44 -113.73 -64.19
CA LYS A 84 36.96 -112.42 -64.66
C LYS A 84 35.83 -111.39 -64.77
N MET A 85 34.72 -111.74 -65.41
CA MET A 85 33.54 -110.87 -65.52
C MET A 85 32.97 -110.50 -64.14
N THR A 86 32.82 -111.47 -63.23
CA THR A 86 32.35 -111.20 -61.85
C THR A 86 33.26 -110.22 -61.10
N LYS A 87 34.59 -110.35 -61.24
CA LYS A 87 35.54 -109.38 -60.67
C LYS A 87 35.35 -107.98 -61.26
N LEU A 88 35.33 -107.86 -62.59
CA LEU A 88 35.15 -106.58 -63.29
C LEU A 88 33.80 -105.90 -62.95
N ILE A 89 32.71 -106.67 -62.87
CA ILE A 89 31.40 -106.17 -62.45
C ILE A 89 31.44 -105.66 -61.01
N THR A 90 32.03 -106.44 -60.09
CA THR A 90 32.15 -106.08 -58.67
C THR A 90 32.95 -104.79 -58.48
N GLU A 91 34.07 -104.66 -59.20
CA GLU A 91 34.93 -103.48 -59.16
C GLU A 91 34.28 -102.25 -59.80
N ASN A 92 33.54 -102.42 -60.91
CA ASN A 92 32.77 -101.36 -61.53
C ASN A 92 31.65 -100.85 -60.60
N VAL A 93 30.90 -101.76 -59.97
CA VAL A 93 29.87 -101.41 -58.97
C VAL A 93 30.48 -100.69 -57.76
N ARG A 94 31.64 -101.15 -57.26
CA ARG A 94 32.37 -100.47 -56.18
C ARG A 94 32.77 -99.05 -56.59
N ARG A 95 33.33 -98.87 -57.79
CA ARG A 95 33.73 -97.56 -58.33
C ARG A 95 32.54 -96.63 -58.51
N GLN A 96 31.42 -97.10 -59.06
CA GLN A 96 30.19 -96.31 -59.19
C GLN A 96 29.64 -95.88 -57.82
N ARG A 97 29.61 -96.79 -56.84
CA ARG A 97 29.20 -96.45 -55.46
C ARG A 97 30.08 -95.36 -54.85
N GLU A 98 31.39 -95.40 -55.05
CA GLU A 98 32.29 -94.36 -54.53
C GLU A 98 32.08 -93.01 -55.23
N VAL A 99 31.88 -92.99 -56.54
CA VAL A 99 31.54 -91.77 -57.29
C VAL A 99 30.22 -91.17 -56.79
N HIS A 100 29.16 -91.98 -56.66
CA HIS A 100 27.87 -91.51 -56.15
C HIS A 100 27.95 -91.05 -54.69
N ARG A 101 28.78 -91.69 -53.85
CA ARG A 101 29.03 -91.25 -52.48
C ARG A 101 29.76 -89.90 -52.44
N GLY A 102 30.72 -89.68 -53.33
CA GLY A 102 31.39 -88.38 -53.49
C GLY A 102 30.42 -87.29 -53.96
N GLN A 103 29.56 -87.60 -54.93
CA GLN A 103 28.51 -86.69 -55.42
C GLN A 103 27.51 -86.33 -54.32
N LEU A 104 27.02 -87.32 -53.55
CA LEU A 104 26.10 -87.09 -52.44
C LEU A 104 26.72 -86.17 -51.37
N LYS A 105 27.96 -86.44 -50.94
CA LYS A 105 28.68 -85.55 -50.01
C LYS A 105 28.82 -84.13 -50.54
N PHE A 106 29.20 -83.98 -51.82
CA PHE A 106 29.31 -82.65 -52.44
C PHE A 106 27.97 -81.90 -52.43
N PHE A 107 26.85 -82.58 -52.69
CA PHE A 107 25.52 -81.97 -52.59
C PHE A 107 25.11 -81.67 -51.13
N GLU A 108 25.44 -82.54 -50.18
CA GLU A 108 25.22 -82.31 -48.74
C GLU A 108 26.00 -81.08 -48.24
N ASP A 109 27.29 -81.00 -48.56
CA ASP A 109 28.17 -79.87 -48.21
C ASP A 109 27.67 -78.56 -48.86
N TYR A 110 27.24 -78.61 -50.13
CA TYR A 110 26.67 -77.47 -50.85
C TYR A 110 25.37 -76.98 -50.20
N LEU A 111 24.42 -77.90 -49.93
CA LEU A 111 23.13 -77.57 -49.29
C LEU A 111 23.32 -77.07 -47.85
N GLN A 112 24.30 -77.60 -47.12
CA GLN A 112 24.63 -77.12 -45.78
C GLN A 112 25.20 -75.70 -45.81
N LYS A 113 26.04 -75.38 -46.80
CA LYS A 113 26.54 -74.02 -47.03
C LYS A 113 25.42 -73.06 -47.44
N ASP A 114 24.63 -73.41 -48.45
CA ASP A 114 23.51 -72.60 -48.95
C ASP A 114 22.50 -72.26 -47.83
N ARG A 115 22.19 -73.25 -46.98
CA ARG A 115 21.38 -73.05 -45.77
C ARG A 115 22.04 -72.12 -44.75
N ALA A 116 23.36 -72.20 -44.56
CA ALA A 116 24.08 -71.33 -43.62
C ALA A 116 24.15 -69.89 -44.13
N ASP A 117 24.38 -69.69 -45.43
CA ASP A 117 24.41 -68.39 -46.09
C ASP A 117 23.01 -67.73 -46.03
N LEU A 118 21.94 -68.47 -46.34
CA LEU A 118 20.54 -68.00 -46.22
C LEU A 118 20.18 -67.60 -44.78
N LEU A 119 20.54 -68.42 -43.78
CA LEU A 119 20.29 -68.10 -42.37
C LEU A 119 21.09 -66.87 -41.91
N ALA A 120 22.30 -66.66 -42.45
CA ALA A 120 23.11 -65.48 -42.16
C ALA A 120 22.53 -64.21 -42.80
N GLU A 121 21.93 -64.31 -43.98
CA GLU A 121 21.22 -63.21 -44.64
C GLU A 121 19.93 -62.84 -43.90
N GLN A 122 19.05 -63.81 -43.63
CA GLN A 122 17.83 -63.60 -42.84
C GLN A 122 18.12 -63.03 -41.44
N LYS A 123 19.20 -63.47 -40.80
CA LYS A 123 19.61 -62.90 -39.51
C LYS A 123 20.02 -61.43 -39.65
N LYS A 124 20.81 -61.06 -40.67
CA LYS A 124 21.18 -59.64 -40.92
C LYS A 124 19.95 -58.78 -41.18
N GLU A 125 18.98 -59.27 -41.96
CA GLU A 125 17.72 -58.55 -42.19
C GLU A 125 16.95 -58.33 -40.88
N LEU A 126 16.84 -59.36 -40.03
CA LEU A 126 16.22 -59.23 -38.70
C LEU A 126 16.98 -58.24 -37.81
N ASP A 127 18.30 -58.33 -37.74
CA ASP A 127 19.14 -57.42 -36.94
C ASP A 127 18.96 -55.96 -37.41
N ILE A 128 18.89 -55.71 -38.72
CA ILE A 128 18.60 -54.38 -39.30
C ILE A 128 17.19 -53.91 -38.93
N LEU A 129 16.17 -54.77 -39.02
CA LEU A 129 14.78 -54.41 -38.68
C LEU A 129 14.60 -54.13 -37.18
N PHE A 130 15.31 -54.84 -36.31
CA PHE A 130 15.33 -54.57 -34.87
C PHE A 130 16.01 -53.24 -34.56
N GLU A 131 17.15 -52.95 -35.19
CA GLU A 131 17.85 -51.67 -35.01
C GLU A 131 17.02 -50.49 -35.55
N GLN A 132 16.37 -50.62 -36.71
CA GLN A 132 15.44 -49.61 -37.23
C GLN A 132 14.23 -49.40 -36.32
N ARG A 133 13.66 -50.47 -35.75
CA ARG A 133 12.57 -50.36 -34.76
C ARG A 133 13.05 -49.61 -33.54
N ARG A 134 14.20 -50.00 -32.99
CA ARG A 134 14.79 -49.39 -31.80
C ARG A 134 15.07 -47.91 -32.01
N GLN A 135 15.67 -47.53 -33.14
CA GLN A 135 15.92 -46.13 -33.49
C GLN A 135 14.62 -45.33 -33.60
N ARG A 136 13.55 -45.92 -34.15
CA ARG A 136 12.23 -45.29 -34.22
C ARG A 136 11.59 -45.11 -32.83
N GLU A 137 11.64 -46.14 -31.98
CA GLU A 137 11.14 -46.07 -30.60
C GLU A 137 11.92 -45.05 -29.77
N GLU A 138 13.25 -45.00 -29.91
CA GLU A 138 14.11 -44.00 -29.29
C GLU A 138 13.81 -42.58 -29.82
N SER A 139 13.59 -42.39 -31.14
CA SER A 139 13.23 -41.09 -31.72
C SER A 139 11.84 -40.62 -31.32
N GLU A 140 10.83 -41.50 -31.36
CA GLU A 140 9.46 -41.19 -30.92
C GLU A 140 9.43 -40.81 -29.43
N PHE A 141 10.20 -41.51 -28.59
CA PHE A 141 10.36 -41.14 -27.18
C PHE A 141 11.05 -39.76 -27.01
N LEU A 142 12.08 -39.46 -27.81
CA LEU A 142 12.75 -38.16 -27.79
C LEU A 142 11.80 -37.04 -28.23
N GLU A 143 11.04 -37.24 -29.30
CA GLU A 143 10.05 -36.28 -29.81
C GLU A 143 8.94 -36.04 -28.79
N GLN A 144 8.35 -37.09 -28.22
CA GLN A 144 7.33 -36.96 -27.16
C GLN A 144 7.87 -36.24 -25.91
N ARG A 145 9.14 -36.48 -25.55
CA ARG A 145 9.80 -35.75 -24.46
C ARG A 145 9.96 -34.27 -24.80
N GLN A 146 10.49 -33.97 -25.99
CA GLN A 146 10.72 -32.60 -26.44
C GLN A 146 9.41 -31.83 -26.60
N GLU A 147 8.34 -32.48 -27.05
CA GLU A 147 7.01 -31.90 -27.16
C GLU A 147 6.41 -31.58 -25.79
N ARG A 148 6.53 -32.48 -24.80
CA ARG A 148 6.17 -32.14 -23.41
C ARG A 148 6.98 -30.95 -22.89
N GLU A 149 8.28 -30.90 -23.19
CA GLU A 149 9.16 -29.81 -22.76
C GLU A 149 8.77 -28.46 -23.38
N LYS A 150 8.45 -28.43 -24.68
CA LYS A 150 7.86 -27.27 -25.38
C LYS A 150 6.54 -26.82 -24.75
N GLN A 151 5.64 -27.75 -24.44
CA GLN A 151 4.36 -27.44 -23.80
C GLN A 151 4.52 -26.89 -22.38
N PHE A 152 5.52 -27.35 -21.61
CA PHE A 152 5.85 -26.74 -20.32
C PHE A 152 6.49 -25.37 -20.49
N HIS A 153 7.32 -25.17 -21.50
CA HIS A 153 7.91 -23.85 -21.80
C HIS A 153 6.83 -22.83 -22.14
N GLN A 154 5.93 -23.14 -23.08
CA GLN A 154 4.79 -22.30 -23.45
C GLN A 154 3.91 -21.97 -22.24
N LYS A 155 3.56 -22.96 -21.40
CA LYS A 155 2.78 -22.71 -20.17
C LYS A 155 3.49 -21.80 -19.17
N ASN A 156 4.82 -21.83 -19.11
CA ASN A 156 5.60 -20.93 -18.28
C ASN A 156 5.66 -19.52 -18.87
N GLU A 157 5.80 -19.38 -20.20
CA GLU A 157 5.70 -18.09 -20.90
C GLU A 157 4.31 -17.46 -20.73
N ASP A 158 3.23 -18.24 -20.92
CA ASP A 158 1.84 -17.84 -20.69
C ASP A 158 1.57 -17.46 -19.22
N LEU A 159 2.27 -18.08 -18.26
CA LEU A 159 2.21 -17.69 -16.85
C LEU A 159 2.94 -16.36 -16.62
N CYS A 160 4.17 -16.23 -17.11
CA CYS A 160 4.94 -14.98 -17.01
C CYS A 160 4.18 -13.80 -17.65
N HIS A 161 3.53 -13.99 -18.80
CA HIS A 161 2.70 -12.96 -19.42
C HIS A 161 1.48 -12.58 -18.56
N ARG A 162 0.78 -13.56 -17.97
CA ARG A 162 -0.34 -13.28 -17.06
C ARG A 162 0.11 -12.56 -15.78
N ASP A 163 1.21 -13.00 -15.17
CA ASP A 163 1.78 -12.39 -13.97
C ASP A 163 2.22 -10.94 -14.24
N LEU A 164 2.81 -10.67 -15.42
CA LEU A 164 3.15 -9.32 -15.88
C LEU A 164 1.90 -8.46 -16.13
N ASP A 165 0.85 -9.00 -16.74
CA ASP A 165 -0.41 -8.30 -16.96
C ASP A 165 -1.13 -7.98 -15.64
N GLU A 166 -1.12 -8.90 -14.67
CA GLU A 166 -1.66 -8.69 -13.34
C GLU A 166 -0.84 -7.64 -12.57
N PHE A 167 0.49 -7.71 -12.61
CA PHE A 167 1.37 -6.69 -12.06
C PHE A 167 1.09 -5.31 -12.69
N ASN A 168 0.96 -5.23 -14.01
CA ASN A 168 0.66 -3.99 -14.72
C ASN A 168 -0.72 -3.42 -14.35
N LYS A 169 -1.76 -4.26 -14.19
CA LYS A 169 -3.09 -3.82 -13.71
C LYS A 169 -3.02 -3.25 -12.29
N VAL A 170 -2.34 -3.94 -11.37
CA VAL A 170 -2.15 -3.46 -9.99
C VAL A 170 -1.34 -2.15 -9.98
N LYS A 171 -0.26 -2.08 -10.76
CA LYS A 171 0.55 -0.87 -10.92
C LYS A 171 -0.30 0.32 -11.41
N MET A 172 -1.05 0.15 -12.50
CA MET A 172 -1.93 1.20 -13.04
C MET A 172 -3.00 1.63 -12.02
N SER A 173 -3.55 0.70 -11.24
CA SER A 173 -4.50 1.02 -10.17
C SER A 173 -3.86 1.85 -9.06
N LEU A 174 -2.63 1.51 -8.64
CA LEU A 174 -1.90 2.25 -7.61
C LEU A 174 -1.45 3.63 -8.11
N GLU A 175 -0.95 3.73 -9.35
CA GLU A 175 -0.63 5.01 -10.00
C GLU A 175 -1.87 5.91 -10.13
N GLY A 176 -3.04 5.34 -10.44
CA GLY A 176 -4.32 6.03 -10.42
C GLY A 176 -4.69 6.57 -9.03
N SER A 177 -4.62 5.74 -7.99
CA SER A 177 -4.89 6.18 -6.61
C SER A 177 -3.88 7.22 -6.09
N ILE A 178 -2.61 7.15 -6.50
CA ILE A 178 -1.62 8.19 -6.21
C ILE A 178 -2.05 9.51 -6.85
N HIS A 179 -2.41 9.50 -8.13
CA HIS A 179 -2.85 10.71 -8.83
C HIS A 179 -4.13 11.32 -8.22
N GLU A 180 -5.09 10.50 -7.80
CA GLU A 180 -6.28 10.96 -7.06
C GLU A 180 -5.91 11.63 -5.74
N LEU A 181 -4.98 11.04 -4.97
CA LEU A 181 -4.50 11.61 -3.70
C LEU A 181 -3.72 12.92 -3.90
N GLU A 182 -2.86 13.00 -4.92
CA GLU A 182 -2.17 14.24 -5.31
C GLU A 182 -3.17 15.34 -5.66
N GLN A 183 -4.16 15.04 -6.50
CA GLN A 183 -5.21 15.99 -6.88
C GLN A 183 -6.08 16.41 -5.67
N HIS A 184 -6.34 15.50 -4.72
CA HIS A 184 -6.98 15.85 -3.44
C HIS A 184 -6.09 16.77 -2.59
N LEU A 185 -4.79 16.50 -2.50
CA LEU A 185 -3.85 17.35 -1.78
C LEU A 185 -3.82 18.77 -2.37
N GLU A 186 -3.65 18.91 -3.70
CA GLU A 186 -3.67 20.20 -4.39
C GLU A 186 -4.96 20.98 -4.14
N ARG A 187 -6.13 20.33 -4.23
CA ARG A 187 -7.43 20.92 -3.89
C ARG A 187 -7.45 21.45 -2.46
N THR A 188 -6.96 20.67 -1.48
CA THR A 188 -6.93 21.12 -0.08
C THR A 188 -5.92 22.25 0.14
N MET A 189 -4.76 22.23 -0.51
CA MET A 189 -3.79 23.33 -0.44
C MET A 189 -4.39 24.63 -0.98
N ALA A 190 -5.12 24.57 -2.11
CA ALA A 190 -5.82 25.72 -2.67
C ALA A 190 -6.92 26.27 -1.73
N THR A 191 -7.72 25.40 -1.08
CA THR A 191 -8.72 25.87 -0.11
C THR A 191 -8.10 26.43 1.16
N TYR A 192 -6.99 25.87 1.65
CA TYR A 192 -6.24 26.43 2.78
C TYR A 192 -5.64 27.80 2.44
N GLN A 193 -5.05 27.97 1.26
CA GLN A 193 -4.52 29.26 0.82
C GLN A 193 -5.62 30.33 0.72
N LEU A 194 -6.77 29.99 0.12
CA LEU A 194 -7.92 30.90 0.05
C LEU A 194 -8.49 31.23 1.45
N ASN A 195 -8.53 30.27 2.37
CA ASN A 195 -9.00 30.50 3.73
C ASN A 195 -8.01 31.34 4.55
N LYS A 196 -6.71 31.19 4.31
CA LYS A 196 -5.66 32.05 4.87
C LYS A 196 -5.84 33.49 4.39
N GLU A 197 -5.98 33.72 3.08
CA GLU A 197 -6.20 35.06 2.51
C GLU A 197 -7.48 35.71 3.05
N LYS A 198 -8.57 34.94 3.21
CA LYS A 198 -9.80 35.42 3.88
C LYS A 198 -9.56 35.79 5.36
N LEU A 199 -8.76 35.02 6.09
CA LEU A 199 -8.44 35.31 7.48
C LEU A 199 -7.56 36.56 7.60
N ASP A 200 -6.53 36.68 6.76
CA ASP A 200 -5.65 37.85 6.70
C ASP A 200 -6.45 39.12 6.37
N TYR A 201 -7.38 39.05 5.41
CA TYR A 201 -8.33 40.13 5.12
C TYR A 201 -9.23 40.47 6.32
N ASN A 202 -9.84 39.48 6.97
CA ASN A 202 -10.68 39.71 8.15
C ASN A 202 -9.89 40.33 9.31
N LEU A 203 -8.64 39.91 9.53
CA LEU A 203 -7.73 40.51 10.51
C LEU A 203 -7.40 41.96 10.17
N GLN A 204 -7.15 42.28 8.89
CA GLN A 204 -6.93 43.65 8.45
C GLN A 204 -8.16 44.54 8.68
N VAL A 205 -9.36 44.06 8.33
CA VAL A 205 -10.62 44.79 8.57
C VAL A 205 -10.88 45.00 10.07
N LEU A 206 -10.63 43.99 10.90
CA LEU A 206 -10.74 44.13 12.36
C LEU A 206 -9.68 45.07 12.95
N ALA A 207 -8.46 45.09 12.41
CA ALA A 207 -7.40 45.98 12.83
C ALA A 207 -7.71 47.45 12.51
N GLU A 208 -8.16 47.75 11.28
CA GLU A 208 -8.61 49.09 10.90
C GLU A 208 -9.84 49.52 11.72
N ARG A 209 -10.84 48.64 11.90
CA ARG A 209 -11.98 48.94 12.79
C ARG A 209 -11.55 49.21 14.23
N ASN A 210 -10.59 48.45 14.77
CA ASN A 210 -10.10 48.66 16.13
C ASN A 210 -9.32 49.98 16.26
N LYS A 211 -8.59 50.38 15.22
CA LYS A 211 -7.90 51.67 15.11
C LYS A 211 -8.88 52.84 15.01
N GLU A 212 -9.96 52.72 14.23
CA GLU A 212 -11.08 53.67 14.20
C GLU A 212 -11.76 53.77 15.56
N HIS A 213 -12.15 52.65 16.17
CA HIS A 213 -12.74 52.60 17.51
C HIS A 213 -11.81 53.26 18.55
N SER A 214 -10.51 52.98 18.51
CA SER A 214 -9.52 53.57 19.42
C SER A 214 -9.37 55.08 19.22
N ALA A 215 -9.41 55.57 17.97
CA ALA A 215 -9.39 56.99 17.67
C ALA A 215 -10.67 57.71 18.14
N ILE A 216 -11.83 57.07 17.96
CA ILE A 216 -13.12 57.54 18.47
C ILE A 216 -13.11 57.58 20.00
N GLU A 217 -12.59 56.53 20.67
CA GLU A 217 -12.47 56.48 22.12
C GLU A 217 -11.52 57.55 22.66
N ALA A 218 -10.38 57.79 22.01
CA ALA A 218 -9.44 58.86 22.35
C ALA A 218 -10.09 60.25 22.19
N SER A 219 -10.89 60.45 21.14
CA SER A 219 -11.69 61.68 20.95
C SER A 219 -12.72 61.87 22.06
N TYR A 220 -13.47 60.81 22.42
CA TYR A 220 -14.42 60.86 23.55
C TYR A 220 -13.74 61.07 24.90
N LYS A 221 -12.60 60.42 25.19
CA LYS A 221 -11.78 60.64 26.39
C LYS A 221 -11.32 62.09 26.48
N THR A 222 -10.85 62.67 25.36
CA THR A 222 -10.45 64.08 25.28
C THR A 222 -11.64 65.03 25.52
N LYS A 223 -12.80 64.76 24.92
CA LYS A 223 -14.03 65.53 25.12
C LYS A 223 -14.54 65.43 26.57
N LEU A 224 -14.45 64.24 27.18
CA LEU A 224 -14.81 63.98 28.56
C LEU A 224 -13.87 64.71 29.53
N SER A 225 -12.57 64.76 29.25
CA SER A 225 -11.62 65.58 30.03
C SER A 225 -12.00 67.06 29.95
N LYS A 226 -12.19 67.62 28.74
CA LYS A 226 -12.60 69.01 28.55
C LYS A 226 -13.89 69.37 29.30
N LEU A 227 -14.87 68.44 29.35
CA LEU A 227 -16.11 68.60 30.11
C LEU A 227 -15.91 68.49 31.62
N ARG A 228 -15.04 67.59 32.10
CA ARG A 228 -14.63 67.52 33.53
C ARG A 228 -13.92 68.80 33.95
N ASP A 229 -12.99 69.31 33.14
CA ASP A 229 -12.27 70.57 33.40
C ASP A 229 -13.22 71.77 33.36
N ALA A 230 -14.22 71.77 32.47
CA ALA A 230 -15.26 72.79 32.44
C ALA A 230 -16.13 72.74 33.71
N LYS A 231 -16.57 71.54 34.13
CA LYS A 231 -17.31 71.34 35.38
C LYS A 231 -16.49 71.80 36.59
N GLN A 232 -15.20 71.43 36.67
CA GLN A 232 -14.33 71.81 37.76
C GLN A 232 -14.13 73.33 37.81
N ARG A 233 -13.82 73.97 36.67
CA ARG A 233 -13.72 75.45 36.59
C ARG A 233 -15.00 76.17 37.01
N ILE A 234 -16.17 75.62 36.69
CA ILE A 234 -17.47 76.17 37.13
C ILE A 234 -17.64 75.96 38.64
N SER A 235 -17.33 74.77 39.16
CA SER A 235 -17.35 74.46 40.60
C SER A 235 -16.41 75.39 41.39
N ASP A 236 -15.18 75.58 40.93
CA ASP A 236 -14.19 76.46 41.55
C ASP A 236 -14.65 77.93 41.52
N LYS A 237 -15.33 78.36 40.45
CA LYS A 237 -15.95 79.69 40.38
C LYS A 237 -17.08 79.86 41.38
N PHE A 238 -17.97 78.87 41.52
CA PHE A 238 -19.04 78.89 42.51
C PHE A 238 -18.48 78.92 43.94
N VAL A 239 -17.53 78.04 44.27
CA VAL A 239 -16.88 78.02 45.59
C VAL A 239 -16.16 79.35 45.86
N LYS A 240 -15.43 79.91 44.89
CA LYS A 240 -14.81 81.24 45.05
C LYS A 240 -15.86 82.31 45.32
N MET A 241 -16.90 82.39 44.50
CA MET A 241 -18.00 83.36 44.65
C MET A 241 -18.71 83.23 46.00
N GLU A 242 -18.96 82.00 46.45
CA GLU A 242 -19.55 81.73 47.77
C GLU A 242 -18.61 82.19 48.90
N THR A 243 -17.31 81.89 48.81
CA THR A 243 -16.34 82.35 49.81
C THR A 243 -16.13 83.86 49.83
N THR A 244 -16.21 84.56 48.68
CA THR A 244 -16.17 86.02 48.64
C THR A 244 -17.44 86.60 49.22
N SER A 245 -18.63 86.20 48.74
CA SER A 245 -19.90 86.70 49.28
C SER A 245 -20.07 86.42 50.78
N ARG A 246 -19.54 85.28 51.28
CA ARG A 246 -19.54 84.97 52.72
C ARG A 246 -18.57 85.85 53.52
N LYS A 247 -17.40 86.21 52.95
CA LYS A 247 -16.48 87.18 53.56
C LYS A 247 -17.08 88.59 53.55
N ASP A 248 -17.64 89.01 52.42
CA ASP A 248 -18.23 90.34 52.25
C ASP A 248 -19.43 90.53 53.18
N ASN A 249 -20.32 89.53 53.28
CA ASN A 249 -21.39 89.51 54.28
C ASN A 249 -20.85 89.52 55.72
N GLY A 250 -19.74 88.83 56.00
CA GLY A 250 -19.06 88.87 57.30
C GLY A 250 -18.57 90.27 57.64
N ASN A 251 -17.80 90.89 56.75
CA ASN A 251 -17.28 92.26 56.88
C ASN A 251 -18.43 93.27 57.06
N LEU A 252 -19.48 93.20 56.24
CA LEU A 252 -20.68 94.05 56.37
C LEU A 252 -21.38 93.87 57.72
N THR A 253 -21.42 92.64 58.25
CA THR A 253 -22.01 92.37 59.58
C THR A 253 -21.13 92.92 60.70
N GLU A 254 -19.81 92.82 60.59
CA GLU A 254 -18.85 93.43 61.53
C GLU A 254 -18.88 94.96 61.50
N GLU A 255 -18.97 95.56 60.32
CA GLU A 255 -19.13 97.02 60.14
C GLU A 255 -20.45 97.51 60.73
N LEU A 256 -21.56 96.81 60.48
CA LEU A 256 -22.86 97.10 61.11
C LEU A 256 -22.79 96.99 62.64
N ALA A 257 -22.18 95.93 63.18
CA ALA A 257 -22.00 95.76 64.62
C ALA A 257 -21.16 96.90 65.23
N ARG A 258 -20.07 97.29 64.56
CA ARG A 258 -19.21 98.41 64.97
C ARG A 258 -19.94 99.74 64.92
N LEU A 259 -20.74 99.98 63.88
CA LEU A 259 -21.56 101.18 63.74
C LEU A 259 -22.66 101.25 64.81
N MET A 260 -23.32 100.12 65.12
CA MET A 260 -24.28 100.01 66.22
C MET A 260 -23.62 100.26 67.59
N GLN A 261 -22.38 99.82 67.79
CA GLN A 261 -21.62 100.09 69.01
C GLN A 261 -21.24 101.57 69.13
N GLN A 262 -20.80 102.21 68.03
CA GLN A 262 -20.57 103.65 67.97
C GLN A 262 -21.86 104.44 68.25
N TYR A 263 -22.99 104.01 67.70
CA TYR A 263 -24.30 104.60 67.93
C TYR A 263 -24.74 104.49 69.40
N ARG A 264 -24.55 103.33 70.05
CA ARG A 264 -24.77 103.18 71.50
C ARG A 264 -23.90 104.13 72.32
N HIS A 265 -22.59 104.20 72.01
CA HIS A 265 -21.68 105.10 72.71
C HIS A 265 -22.02 106.58 72.48
N ALA A 266 -22.57 106.94 71.32
CA ALA A 266 -23.10 108.28 71.07
C ALA A 266 -24.31 108.58 71.97
N LEU A 267 -25.30 107.69 72.04
CA LEU A 267 -26.47 107.85 72.93
C LEU A 267 -26.08 107.97 74.41
N GLU A 268 -25.14 107.12 74.89
CA GLU A 268 -24.62 107.22 76.25
C GLU A 268 -23.90 108.55 76.50
N LYS A 269 -23.16 109.07 75.50
CA LYS A 269 -22.49 110.37 75.60
C LYS A 269 -23.50 111.52 75.64
N THR A 270 -24.58 111.47 74.83
CA THR A 270 -25.65 112.48 74.86
C THR A 270 -26.32 112.53 76.22
N ARG A 271 -26.71 111.37 76.77
CA ARG A 271 -27.29 111.28 78.12
C ARG A 271 -26.35 111.85 79.20
N ARG A 272 -25.05 111.54 79.14
CA ARG A 272 -24.07 112.13 80.08
C ARG A 272 -23.91 113.64 79.92
N PHE A 273 -24.09 114.17 78.71
CA PHE A 273 -24.11 115.62 78.46
C PHE A 273 -25.35 116.27 79.09
N GLU A 274 -26.54 115.68 78.90
CA GLU A 274 -27.79 116.14 79.54
C GLU A 274 -27.68 116.14 81.08
N GLU A 275 -27.16 115.05 81.67
CA GLU A 275 -26.91 114.94 83.11
C GLU A 275 -25.87 115.96 83.62
N GLN A 276 -24.91 116.40 82.79
CA GLN A 276 -23.91 117.41 83.15
C GLN A 276 -24.40 118.85 82.97
N ASP A 277 -25.13 119.15 81.90
CA ASP A 277 -25.69 120.48 81.69
C ASP A 277 -26.79 120.77 82.72
N GLN A 278 -27.62 119.80 83.10
CA GLN A 278 -28.60 119.96 84.17
C GLN A 278 -27.93 120.31 85.52
N LYS A 279 -26.77 119.71 85.82
CA LYS A 279 -25.98 120.06 87.01
C LYS A 279 -25.42 121.48 86.93
N LYS A 280 -24.77 121.85 85.82
CA LYS A 280 -24.26 123.21 85.61
C LYS A 280 -25.36 124.26 85.73
N PHE A 281 -26.55 123.98 85.20
CA PHE A 281 -27.69 124.88 85.28
C PHE A 281 -28.15 125.07 86.73
N SER A 282 -28.21 123.99 87.51
CA SER A 282 -28.53 124.03 88.94
C SER A 282 -27.47 124.81 89.75
N ASP A 283 -26.18 124.59 89.47
CA ASP A 283 -25.08 125.24 90.18
C ASP A 283 -25.04 126.75 89.88
N VAL A 284 -25.24 127.16 88.61
CA VAL A 284 -25.34 128.56 88.21
C VAL A 284 -26.58 129.24 88.81
N TRP A 285 -27.72 128.55 88.84
CA TRP A 285 -28.94 129.08 89.46
C TRP A 285 -28.75 129.36 90.95
N ALA A 286 -28.22 128.39 91.70
CA ALA A 286 -27.96 128.54 93.13
C ALA A 286 -26.96 129.69 93.42
N ASN A 287 -25.91 129.83 92.61
CA ASN A 287 -24.92 130.88 92.80
C ASN A 287 -25.52 132.28 92.56
N ASN A 288 -26.29 132.46 91.48
CA ASN A 288 -27.02 133.71 91.22
C ASN A 288 -28.03 134.04 92.33
N GLU A 289 -28.76 133.05 92.86
CA GLU A 289 -29.70 133.27 93.97
C GLU A 289 -28.98 133.80 95.23
N THR A 290 -27.77 133.31 95.51
CA THR A 290 -26.96 133.81 96.63
C THR A 290 -26.38 135.21 96.40
N GLU A 291 -25.96 135.57 95.18
CA GLU A 291 -25.50 136.93 94.87
C GLU A 291 -26.64 137.95 94.98
N VAL A 292 -27.83 137.64 94.45
CA VAL A 292 -29.01 138.51 94.56
C VAL A 292 -29.41 138.72 96.03
N ARG A 293 -29.42 137.65 96.83
CA ARG A 293 -29.73 137.73 98.27
C ARG A 293 -28.75 138.63 99.02
N GLY A 294 -27.45 138.53 98.73
CA GLY A 294 -26.42 139.38 99.32
C GLY A 294 -26.39 140.83 98.82
N LEU A 295 -27.02 141.13 97.67
CA LEU A 295 -27.28 142.50 97.22
C LEU A 295 -28.51 143.10 97.91
N VAL A 296 -29.58 142.31 98.09
CA VAL A 296 -30.79 142.74 98.82
C VAL A 296 -30.46 143.09 100.27
N GLU A 297 -29.65 142.30 100.98
CA GLU A 297 -29.21 142.64 102.35
C GLU A 297 -28.48 143.99 102.41
N LYS A 298 -27.60 144.30 101.45
CA LYS A 298 -26.87 145.58 101.41
C LYS A 298 -27.77 146.76 101.10
N VAL A 299 -28.80 146.58 100.29
CA VAL A 299 -29.81 147.62 100.01
C VAL A 299 -30.68 147.86 101.24
N LEU A 300 -31.07 146.80 101.96
CA LEU A 300 -31.85 146.92 103.20
C LEU A 300 -31.04 147.58 104.34
N ASP A 301 -29.76 147.26 104.49
CA ASP A 301 -28.88 147.94 105.47
C ASP A 301 -28.63 149.42 105.08
N GLY A 302 -28.50 149.72 103.78
CA GLY A 302 -28.41 151.09 103.28
C GLY A 302 -29.68 151.91 103.56
N ASP A 303 -30.84 151.31 103.31
CA ASP A 303 -32.15 151.91 103.58
C ASP A 303 -32.38 152.15 105.08
N ARG A 304 -31.97 151.19 105.93
CA ARG A 304 -31.99 151.34 107.39
C ARG A 304 -31.14 152.52 107.87
N ILE A 305 -29.91 152.66 107.36
CA ILE A 305 -29.01 153.76 107.74
C ILE A 305 -29.62 155.12 107.36
N ILE A 306 -30.26 155.22 106.19
CA ILE A 306 -30.95 156.44 105.74
C ILE A 306 -32.14 156.77 106.66
N HIS A 307 -32.97 155.78 107.01
CA HIS A 307 -34.12 155.97 107.88
C HIS A 307 -33.74 156.35 109.33
N GLU A 308 -32.74 155.67 109.92
CA GLU A 308 -32.33 155.91 111.31
C GLU A 308 -31.51 157.20 111.49
N GLN A 309 -30.61 157.57 110.57
CA GLN A 309 -29.65 158.67 110.79
C GLN A 309 -30.03 160.03 110.18
N LEU A 310 -30.93 160.10 109.19
CA LEU A 310 -31.26 161.35 108.49
C LEU A 310 -32.71 161.83 108.68
N LEU A 311 -33.64 160.95 109.07
CA LEU A 311 -35.09 161.25 109.03
C LEU A 311 -35.84 161.10 110.37
N GLY A 312 -35.24 160.47 111.39
CA GLY A 312 -35.82 160.41 112.74
C GLY A 312 -37.12 159.59 112.84
N LEU A 313 -37.34 158.65 111.92
CA LEU A 313 -38.50 157.76 111.88
C LEU A 313 -38.08 156.33 112.30
N ALA A 314 -39.00 155.59 112.94
CA ALA A 314 -38.77 154.19 113.27
C ALA A 314 -38.82 153.32 112.00
N TRP A 315 -37.70 152.69 111.64
CA TRP A 315 -37.60 151.82 110.47
C TRP A 315 -38.30 150.47 110.71
N THR A 316 -39.01 149.98 109.70
CA THR A 316 -39.64 148.66 109.67
C THR A 316 -39.37 147.98 108.33
N ALA A 317 -38.80 146.77 108.35
CA ALA A 317 -38.39 146.06 107.14
C ALA A 317 -39.58 145.74 106.19
N PRO A 318 -39.42 145.88 104.85
CA PRO A 318 -40.45 145.49 103.88
C PRO A 318 -40.73 143.99 103.86
N THR A 319 -41.96 143.59 103.51
CA THR A 319 -42.36 142.17 103.41
C THR A 319 -42.29 141.67 101.95
N LEU A 320 -41.96 140.39 101.77
CA LEU A 320 -41.55 139.76 100.50
C LEU A 320 -42.44 140.07 99.28
N ASP A 321 -43.78 140.12 99.45
CA ASP A 321 -44.75 140.36 98.37
C ASP A 321 -44.52 141.69 97.62
N GLN A 322 -44.02 142.72 98.30
CA GLN A 322 -43.80 144.04 97.69
C GLN A 322 -42.64 144.04 96.69
N ILE A 323 -41.67 143.14 96.88
CA ILE A 323 -40.48 143.03 96.03
C ILE A 323 -40.80 142.26 94.73
N GLN A 324 -41.74 141.30 94.79
CA GLN A 324 -42.12 140.51 93.61
C GLN A 324 -42.98 141.31 92.63
N GLN A 325 -43.81 142.26 93.09
CA GLN A 325 -44.67 143.08 92.21
C GLN A 325 -43.89 144.03 91.29
N GLU A 326 -42.72 144.57 91.70
CA GLU A 326 -41.93 145.43 90.81
C GLU A 326 -41.10 144.65 89.78
N ILE A 327 -40.69 143.42 90.12
CA ILE A 327 -39.90 142.55 89.23
C ILE A 327 -40.73 142.05 88.05
N GLU A 328 -42.03 141.80 88.25
CA GLU A 328 -42.95 141.33 87.21
C GLU A 328 -43.13 142.34 86.06
N VAL A 329 -42.99 143.65 86.34
CA VAL A 329 -43.17 144.73 85.35
C VAL A 329 -41.96 144.87 84.39
N MET A 330 -40.79 144.34 84.74
CA MET A 330 -39.54 144.60 83.99
C MET A 330 -39.12 143.49 83.02
N SER A 331 -39.71 142.29 83.05
CA SER A 331 -39.20 141.13 82.31
C SER A 331 -39.93 140.79 80.98
N GLU A 332 -40.93 141.55 80.55
CA GLU A 332 -41.69 141.25 79.32
C GLU A 332 -40.97 141.61 78.00
N ALA A 333 -39.78 142.23 78.04
CA ALA A 333 -39.08 142.75 76.86
C ALA A 333 -37.79 141.98 76.48
N GLY A 334 -37.91 140.99 75.58
CA GLY A 334 -36.77 140.52 74.76
C GLY A 334 -36.57 139.00 74.65
N THR A 335 -37.31 138.35 73.75
CA THR A 335 -37.18 136.91 73.44
C THR A 335 -36.40 136.64 72.15
N VAL A 336 -36.06 135.34 71.91
CA VAL A 336 -35.92 134.59 70.62
C VAL A 336 -34.76 133.58 70.64
N THR A 337 -35.04 132.40 71.22
CA THR A 337 -35.09 131.05 70.59
C THR A 337 -34.56 130.87 69.15
N GLY A 338 -34.03 129.73 68.68
CA GLY A 338 -34.02 128.32 69.13
C GLY A 338 -34.42 127.37 67.97
N LYS A 339 -33.95 126.10 67.96
CA LYS A 339 -34.07 124.97 66.96
C LYS A 339 -32.78 124.74 66.14
N SER A 340 -32.18 123.56 65.98
CA SER A 340 -32.48 122.13 66.29
C SER A 340 -33.46 121.37 65.38
N SER A 341 -32.89 120.53 64.48
CA SER A 341 -33.43 119.30 63.83
C SER A 341 -32.35 118.81 62.82
N THR A 342 -31.82 117.58 62.74
CA THR A 342 -32.31 116.20 62.94
C THR A 342 -33.12 115.63 61.76
N ALA A 343 -32.90 114.34 61.43
CA ALA A 343 -33.72 113.41 60.61
C ALA A 343 -33.46 113.35 59.07
N ILE A 344 -33.34 112.15 58.45
CA ILE A 344 -34.35 111.32 57.72
C ILE A 344 -34.22 111.45 56.18
N VAL A 345 -34.19 110.40 55.33
CA VAL A 345 -34.05 108.93 55.54
C VAL A 345 -33.56 108.22 54.23
N SER A 346 -33.38 106.89 54.26
CA SER A 346 -33.08 105.96 53.15
C SER A 346 -34.09 105.94 51.98
N SER A 347 -33.69 105.45 50.78
CA SER A 347 -34.52 104.55 49.95
C SER A 347 -33.76 103.83 48.82
N GLU A 348 -34.02 102.51 48.70
CA GLU A 348 -34.49 101.75 47.52
C GLU A 348 -33.76 101.90 46.16
N SER A 349 -33.18 100.87 45.53
CA SER A 349 -33.70 99.54 45.09
C SER A 349 -34.60 99.57 43.85
N GLY A 350 -34.23 98.82 42.81
CA GLY A 350 -35.19 98.26 41.84
C GLY A 350 -35.07 98.69 40.38
N HIS A 351 -34.50 97.81 39.55
CA HIS A 351 -34.97 97.40 38.21
C HIS A 351 -35.73 98.42 37.32
N THR A 352 -35.22 98.62 36.10
CA THR A 352 -36.00 98.30 34.88
C THR A 352 -35.11 97.86 33.72
N CYS A 353 -35.65 96.92 32.95
CA CYS A 353 -35.16 96.45 31.66
C CYS A 353 -35.47 97.43 30.51
N GLY A 354 -34.66 97.44 29.45
CA GLY A 354 -34.91 98.26 28.25
C GLY A 354 -34.09 97.80 27.04
N SER A 355 -34.73 97.05 26.13
CA SER A 355 -34.13 96.54 24.89
C SER A 355 -34.14 97.60 23.79
N ALA A 356 -33.05 97.68 23.00
CA ALA A 356 -33.05 98.27 21.66
C ALA A 356 -32.08 97.48 20.77
N GLY A 357 -32.63 96.74 19.80
CA GLY A 357 -31.84 95.98 18.83
C GLY A 357 -31.69 96.71 17.49
N GLY A 358 -30.99 96.07 16.56
CA GLY A 358 -31.10 96.38 15.14
C GLY A 358 -29.80 96.80 14.44
N ARG A 359 -29.18 95.84 13.76
CA ARG A 359 -28.76 96.05 12.36
C ARG A 359 -28.61 94.72 11.64
N PHE A 360 -29.50 94.50 10.69
CA PHE A 360 -29.38 93.50 9.64
C PHE A 360 -28.85 94.22 8.40
N SER A 361 -27.86 93.66 7.72
CA SER A 361 -27.73 93.79 6.27
C SER A 361 -26.91 92.63 5.74
N VAL A 362 -27.30 92.11 4.58
CA VAL A 362 -26.77 90.90 3.96
C VAL A 362 -25.64 91.27 3.00
N GLY A 363 -24.58 90.45 3.03
CA GLY A 363 -23.52 90.37 2.02
C GLY A 363 -22.94 88.97 2.08
#